data_AF-A0A9W5IQY5-F1
#
_entry.id   AF-A0A9W5IQY5-F1
#
_cell.length_a   1.000
_cell.length_b   1.000
_cell.length_c   1.000
_cell.angle_alpha   90.00
_cell.angle_beta   90.00
_cell.angle_gamma   90.00
#
_symmetry.space_group_name_H-M   'P 1'
#
loop_
_entity.id
_entity.type
_entity.pdbx_description
1 polymer ?
#
loop_
_entity_poly.entity_id
_entity_poly.type
_entity_poly.pdbx_seq_one_letter_code
_entity_poly.pdbx_strand_id
1 'polypeptide(L)'
;MYFVDRTAVVLKPTARFLEWLKSADENMPDLTVEQLRTNCSVFLVPQFDEPESVISYFDERYQQIFEAELAGWDIDKSKWPQDMSLKAFWEFFDTEIHDMVLDMEEAELNITPVFDNMM
;
A
#
# COMPACT_ATOMS: atom_id res chain seq x y z
N MET A 1 10.39 21.25 -11.51
CA MET A 1 10.87 19.85 -11.50
C MET A 1 12.02 19.72 -10.53
N TYR A 2 11.77 19.04 -9.41
CA TYR A 2 12.69 18.92 -8.28
C TYR A 2 12.86 17.44 -7.92
N PHE A 3 14.07 17.02 -7.61
CA PHE A 3 14.30 15.68 -7.08
C PHE A 3 13.78 15.60 -5.65
N VAL A 4 12.96 14.59 -5.38
CA VAL A 4 12.48 14.28 -4.03
C VAL A 4 13.38 13.18 -3.49
N ASP A 5 14.00 13.43 -2.33
CA ASP A 5 14.93 12.51 -1.65
C ASP A 5 14.19 11.34 -0.98
N ARG A 6 13.40 10.60 -1.77
CA ARG A 6 12.56 9.48 -1.33
C ARG A 6 12.48 8.45 -2.45
N THR A 7 12.32 7.20 -2.06
CA THR A 7 11.96 6.10 -2.98
C THR A 7 10.44 5.97 -3.00
N ALA A 8 9.83 5.87 -4.18
CA ALA A 8 8.42 5.56 -4.33
C ALA A 8 8.22 4.05 -4.42
N VAL A 9 7.30 3.53 -3.61
CA VAL A 9 6.92 2.11 -3.60
C VAL A 9 5.45 2.00 -3.92
N VAL A 10 5.13 1.37 -5.05
CA VAL A 10 3.75 1.07 -5.43
C VAL A 10 3.38 -0.29 -4.87
N LEU A 11 2.40 -0.33 -3.97
CA LEU A 11 1.91 -1.58 -3.38
C LEU A 11 0.80 -2.14 -4.26
N LYS A 12 1.06 -3.28 -4.90
CA LYS A 12 0.18 -3.88 -5.91
C LYS A 12 -0.60 -5.05 -5.33
N PRO A 13 -1.94 -4.96 -5.22
CA PRO A 13 -2.74 -6.07 -4.72
C PRO A 13 -2.67 -7.28 -5.67
N THR A 14 -2.62 -8.48 -5.11
CA THR A 14 -2.54 -9.74 -5.86
C THR A 14 -3.93 -10.31 -6.16
N ALA A 15 -3.99 -11.43 -6.88
CA ALA A 15 -5.23 -12.19 -7.04
C ALA A 15 -5.83 -12.62 -5.68
N ARG A 16 -5.00 -12.91 -4.68
CA ARG A 16 -5.48 -13.30 -3.35
C ARG A 16 -6.17 -12.15 -2.62
N PHE A 17 -5.68 -10.93 -2.78
CA PHE A 17 -6.36 -9.74 -2.24
C PHE A 17 -7.74 -9.56 -2.88
N LEU A 18 -7.83 -9.73 -4.21
CA LEU A 18 -9.10 -9.64 -4.93
C LEU A 18 -10.09 -10.75 -4.50
N GLU A 19 -9.61 -11.97 -4.32
CA GLU A 19 -10.43 -13.08 -3.80
C GLU A 19 -11.00 -12.74 -2.42
N TRP A 20 -10.17 -12.20 -1.53
CA TRP A 20 -10.62 -11.73 -0.23
C TRP A 20 -11.67 -10.62 -0.35
N LEU A 21 -11.43 -9.57 -1.16
CA LEU A 21 -12.40 -8.48 -1.39
C LEU A 21 -13.77 -9.02 -1.82
N LYS A 22 -13.79 -9.91 -2.81
CA LYS A 22 -15.01 -10.55 -3.32
C LYS A 22 -15.74 -11.39 -2.26
N SER A 23 -15.01 -11.97 -1.32
CA SER A 23 -15.60 -12.71 -0.20
C SER A 23 -16.13 -11.82 0.94
N ALA A 24 -15.53 -10.65 1.12
CA ALA A 24 -15.86 -9.74 2.21
C ALA A 24 -17.07 -8.85 1.88
N ASP A 25 -17.25 -8.48 0.62
CA ASP A 25 -18.39 -7.70 0.15
C ASP A 25 -19.11 -8.39 -1.02
N GLU A 26 -20.33 -8.84 -0.75
CA GLU A 26 -21.20 -9.48 -1.75
C GLU A 26 -21.64 -8.52 -2.87
N ASN A 27 -21.56 -7.20 -2.63
CA ASN A 27 -21.90 -6.18 -3.63
C ASN A 27 -20.67 -5.72 -4.43
N MET A 28 -19.50 -6.31 -4.19
CA MET A 28 -18.27 -5.97 -4.90
C MET A 28 -18.50 -6.18 -6.41
N PRO A 29 -18.23 -5.17 -7.26
CA PRO A 29 -18.32 -5.34 -8.69
C PRO A 29 -17.39 -6.45 -9.18
N ASP A 30 -17.69 -7.03 -10.34
CA ASP A 30 -16.79 -8.01 -10.94
C ASP A 30 -15.54 -7.31 -11.48
N LEU A 31 -14.57 -7.16 -10.58
CA LEU A 31 -13.27 -6.57 -10.85
C LEU A 31 -12.27 -7.65 -11.23
N THR A 32 -11.36 -7.31 -12.14
CA THR A 32 -10.12 -8.06 -12.38
C THR A 32 -8.98 -7.48 -11.55
N VAL A 33 -7.90 -8.25 -11.39
CA VAL A 33 -6.70 -7.78 -10.67
C VAL A 33 -6.08 -6.58 -11.37
N GLU A 34 -6.14 -6.54 -12.70
CA GLU A 34 -5.63 -5.42 -13.50
C GLU A 34 -6.43 -4.15 -13.23
N GLN A 35 -7.77 -4.25 -13.12
CA GLN A 35 -8.62 -3.13 -12.76
C GLN A 35 -8.31 -2.62 -11.35
N LEU A 36 -8.11 -3.54 -10.40
CA LEU A 36 -7.70 -3.20 -9.04
C LEU A 36 -6.34 -2.49 -9.00
N ARG A 37 -5.41 -2.91 -9.87
CA ARG A 37 -4.06 -2.32 -9.97
C ARG A 37 -4.01 -0.97 -10.69
N THR A 38 -5.12 -0.44 -11.20
CA THR A 38 -5.13 0.87 -11.90
C THR A 38 -4.94 2.06 -10.97
N ASN A 39 -5.26 1.92 -9.69
CA ASN A 39 -5.11 2.98 -8.68
C ASN A 39 -4.55 2.39 -7.38
N CYS A 40 -3.28 1.98 -7.44
CA CYS A 40 -2.57 1.43 -6.28
C CYS A 40 -2.12 2.52 -5.31
N SER A 41 -2.02 2.17 -4.03
CA SER A 41 -1.34 3.00 -3.04
C SER A 41 0.15 3.15 -3.36
N VAL A 42 0.65 4.37 -3.17
CA VAL A 42 2.07 4.71 -3.37
C VAL A 42 2.63 5.28 -2.06
N PHE A 43 3.73 4.70 -1.61
CA PHE A 43 4.42 5.09 -0.39
C PHE A 43 5.74 5.76 -0.73
N LEU A 44 5.98 6.95 -0.17
CA LEU A 44 7.30 7.57 -0.21
C LEU A 44 8.08 7.14 1.03
N VAL A 45 9.15 6.38 0.84
CA VAL A 45 10.02 5.87 1.90
C VAL A 45 11.40 6.52 1.83
N PRO A 46 12.25 6.42 2.87
CA PRO A 46 13.63 6.88 2.78
C PRO A 46 14.34 6.32 1.54
N GLN A 47 15.35 7.02 1.04
CA GLN A 47 16.16 6.47 -0.03
C GLN A 47 16.97 5.28 0.51
N PHE A 48 16.98 4.19 -0.25
CA PHE A 48 17.77 3.01 0.05
C PHE A 48 18.67 2.68 -1.12
N ASP A 49 19.89 2.22 -0.83
CA ASP A 49 20.84 1.81 -1.86
C ASP A 49 20.50 0.43 -2.47
N GLU A 50 19.81 -0.41 -1.69
CA GLU A 50 19.48 -1.79 -2.05
C GLU A 50 17.96 -2.03 -1.98
N PRO A 51 17.33 -2.66 -3.00
CA PRO A 51 15.91 -3.02 -2.97
C PRO A 51 15.50 -3.82 -1.74
N GLU A 52 16.37 -4.70 -1.23
CA GLU A 52 16.15 -5.53 -0.04
C GLU A 52 15.93 -4.69 1.22
N SER A 53 16.52 -3.50 1.28
CA SER A 53 16.32 -2.57 2.40
C SER A 53 14.93 -1.95 2.38
N VAL A 54 14.35 -1.72 1.19
CA VAL A 54 12.96 -1.29 1.04
C VAL A 54 12.00 -2.36 1.54
N ILE A 55 12.25 -3.63 1.19
CA ILE A 55 11.45 -4.77 1.65
C ILE A 55 11.53 -4.88 3.17
N SER A 56 12.73 -4.79 3.75
CA SER A 56 12.91 -4.81 5.21
C SER A 56 12.18 -3.65 5.90
N TYR A 57 12.17 -2.47 5.28
CA TYR A 57 11.43 -1.31 5.81
C TYR A 57 9.91 -1.55 5.85
N PHE A 58 9.38 -2.25 4.85
CA PHE A 58 7.98 -2.70 4.80
C PHE A 58 7.73 -3.83 5.81
N ASP A 59 8.63 -4.80 5.96
CA ASP A 59 8.52 -5.90 6.91
C ASP A 59 8.35 -5.41 8.36
N GLU A 60 9.00 -4.31 8.73
CA GLU A 60 8.85 -3.70 10.05
C GLU A 60 7.50 -2.98 10.24
N ARG A 61 6.87 -2.56 9.14
CA ARG A 61 5.66 -1.70 9.13
C ARG A 61 4.43 -2.39 8.54
N TYR A 62 4.56 -3.67 8.20
CA TYR A 62 3.58 -4.38 7.40
C TYR A 62 2.20 -4.36 8.04
N GLN A 63 2.08 -4.44 9.36
CA GLN A 63 0.78 -4.40 10.04
C GLN A 63 0.06 -3.09 9.77
N GLN A 64 0.73 -1.94 9.98
CA GLN A 64 0.13 -0.63 9.75
C GLN A 64 -0.27 -0.45 8.28
N ILE A 65 0.59 -0.89 7.35
CA ILE A 65 0.33 -0.80 5.91
C ILE A 65 -0.85 -1.70 5.53
N PHE A 66 -0.87 -2.94 6.01
CA PHE A 66 -1.95 -3.90 5.73
C PHE A 66 -3.29 -3.37 6.24
N GLU A 67 -3.35 -2.88 7.48
CA GLU A 67 -4.58 -2.30 8.03
C GLU A 67 -5.05 -1.06 7.25
N ALA A 68 -4.13 -0.20 6.81
CA ALA A 68 -4.45 0.97 5.98
C ALA A 68 -5.08 0.56 4.64
N GLU A 69 -4.49 -0.43 3.97
CA GLU A 69 -5.00 -0.94 2.69
C GLU A 69 -6.39 -1.55 2.85
N LEU A 70 -6.63 -2.36 3.90
CA LEU A 70 -7.94 -2.94 4.15
C LEU A 70 -9.00 -1.89 4.50
N ALA A 71 -8.62 -0.88 5.30
CA ALA A 71 -9.52 0.20 5.69
C ALA A 71 -9.96 1.06 4.50
N GLY A 72 -9.13 1.19 3.45
CA GLY A 72 -9.46 1.94 2.24
C GLY A 72 -10.67 1.41 1.47
N TRP A 73 -11.09 0.17 1.73
CA TRP A 73 -12.23 -0.48 1.05
C TRP A 73 -13.56 -0.37 1.81
N ASP A 74 -13.60 0.33 2.95
CA ASP A 74 -14.80 0.48 3.81
C ASP A 74 -15.45 -0.86 4.20
N ILE A 75 -14.61 -1.90 4.34
CA ILE A 75 -15.02 -3.24 4.77
C ILE A 75 -15.00 -3.31 6.29
N ASP A 76 -16.09 -3.81 6.88
CA ASP A 76 -16.20 -4.05 8.32
C ASP A 76 -15.01 -4.88 8.84
N LYS A 77 -14.36 -4.40 9.92
CA LYS A 77 -13.20 -5.04 10.54
C LYS A 77 -13.43 -6.51 10.92
N SER A 78 -14.67 -6.90 11.21
CA SER A 78 -15.03 -8.31 11.48
C SER A 78 -14.87 -9.24 10.26
N LYS A 79 -14.83 -8.67 9.04
CA LYS A 79 -14.63 -9.39 7.79
C LYS A 79 -13.19 -9.32 7.26
N TRP A 80 -12.29 -8.66 7.98
CA TRP A 80 -10.88 -8.64 7.61
C TRP A 80 -10.28 -10.05 7.64
N PRO A 81 -9.17 -10.29 6.91
CA PRO A 81 -8.48 -11.57 6.94
C PRO A 81 -8.13 -11.95 8.38
N GLN A 82 -8.38 -13.21 8.75
CA GLN A 82 -8.01 -13.71 10.08
C GLN A 82 -6.49 -13.86 10.23
N ASP A 83 -5.81 -14.20 9.14
CA ASP A 83 -4.35 -14.22 9.06
C ASP A 83 -3.84 -12.86 8.54
N MET A 84 -3.34 -12.06 9.47
CA MET A 84 -2.68 -10.78 9.21
C MET A 84 -1.17 -10.87 9.54
N SER A 85 -0.55 -12.02 9.25
CA SER A 85 0.90 -12.20 9.39
C SER A 85 1.68 -11.51 8.27
N LEU A 86 2.99 -11.33 8.45
CA LEU A 86 3.88 -10.80 7.40
C LEU A 86 3.83 -11.66 6.13
N LYS A 87 3.70 -12.98 6.30
CA LYS A 87 3.53 -13.90 5.18
C LYS A 87 2.23 -13.59 4.43
N ALA A 88 1.11 -13.44 5.13
CA ALA A 88 -0.17 -13.10 4.50
C ALA A 88 -0.11 -11.76 3.78
N PHE A 89 0.58 -10.76 4.36
CA PHE A 89 0.83 -9.47 3.71
C PHE A 89 1.49 -9.64 2.33
N TRP A 90 2.60 -10.38 2.25
CA TRP A 90 3.28 -10.64 0.98
C TRP A 90 2.54 -11.61 0.03
N GLU A 91 1.56 -12.36 0.53
CA GLU A 91 0.63 -13.11 -0.33
C GLU A 91 -0.48 -12.20 -0.91
N PHE A 92 -0.81 -11.11 -0.21
CA PHE A 92 -1.84 -10.15 -0.60
C PHE A 92 -1.29 -9.04 -1.49
N PHE A 93 -0.01 -8.70 -1.38
CA PHE A 93 0.59 -7.59 -2.11
C PHE A 93 1.97 -7.93 -2.69
N ASP A 94 2.22 -7.39 -3.88
CA ASP A 94 3.54 -7.23 -4.48
C ASP A 94 3.98 -5.76 -4.36
N THR A 95 5.27 -5.48 -4.59
CA THR A 95 5.78 -4.10 -4.64
C THR A 95 6.50 -3.79 -5.95
N GLU A 96 6.28 -2.59 -6.47
CA GLU A 96 7.15 -1.98 -7.49
C GLU A 96 7.91 -0.81 -6.86
N ILE A 97 9.22 -0.76 -7.06
CA ILE A 97 10.11 0.20 -6.40
C ILE A 97 10.69 1.15 -7.47
N HIS A 98 10.59 2.44 -7.21
CA HIS A 98 11.12 3.51 -8.06
C HIS A 98 11.99 4.43 -7.21
N ASP A 99 13.28 4.46 -7.54
CA ASP A 99 14.31 5.28 -6.90
C ASP A 99 14.27 6.75 -7.33
N MET A 100 13.77 7.02 -8.53
CA MET A 100 13.69 8.37 -9.08
C MET A 100 12.30 8.98 -8.92
N VAL A 101 12.15 9.83 -7.91
CA VAL A 101 10.93 10.63 -7.67
C VAL A 101 11.20 12.08 -8.01
N LEU A 102 10.42 12.62 -8.95
CA LEU A 102 10.53 13.99 -9.43
C LEU A 102 9.22 14.73 -9.17
N ASP A 103 9.27 15.77 -8.34
CA ASP A 103 8.16 16.69 -8.14
C ASP A 103 8.12 17.70 -9.28
N MET A 104 6.99 17.80 -9.97
CA MET A 104 6.81 18.73 -11.09
C MET A 104 6.32 20.11 -10.64
N GLU A 105 5.85 20.23 -9.40
CA GLU A 105 5.26 21.44 -8.83
C GLU A 105 6.32 22.35 -8.17
N GLU A 106 6.05 23.65 -8.04
CA GLU A 106 6.98 24.64 -7.45
C GLU A 106 6.65 25.00 -5.99
N ALA A 107 5.39 24.84 -5.57
CA ALA A 107 4.93 25.00 -4.21
C ALA A 107 5.31 23.79 -3.33
N GLU A 108 5.17 23.99 -2.03
CA GLU A 108 5.55 23.00 -1.03
C GLU A 108 4.58 21.81 -0.96
N LEU A 109 5.10 20.63 -0.63
CA LEU A 109 4.29 19.44 -0.36
C LEU A 109 3.41 19.66 0.89
N ASN A 110 2.10 19.58 0.69
CA ASN A 110 1.13 19.65 1.78
C ASN A 110 0.83 18.23 2.30
N ILE A 111 1.36 17.89 3.48
CA ILE A 111 1.25 16.54 4.05
C ILE A 111 0.29 16.57 5.25
N THR A 112 -0.69 15.66 5.25
CA THR A 112 -1.62 15.45 6.38
C THR A 112 -1.44 14.02 6.90
N PRO A 113 -1.43 13.79 8.23
CA PRO A 113 -1.33 12.44 8.76
C PRO A 113 -2.55 11.59 8.36
N VAL A 114 -2.30 10.34 7.98
CA VAL A 114 -3.36 9.38 7.61
C VAL A 114 -4.12 8.90 8.86
N PHE A 115 -3.40 8.76 9.97
CA PHE A 115 -3.97 8.43 11.27
C PHE A 115 -3.89 9.68 12.14
N ASP A 116 -4.99 10.12 12.73
CA ASP A 116 -4.95 11.12 13.78
C ASP A 116 -4.02 10.60 14.88
N ASN A 117 -2.95 11.35 15.19
CA ASN A 117 -2.17 11.11 16.39
C ASN A 117 -3.06 11.39 17.61
N MET A 118 -3.95 10.46 17.97
CA MET A 118 -4.52 10.39 19.31
C MET A 118 -3.50 9.69 20.21
N MET A 119 -2.51 10.47 20.64
CA MET A 119 -1.94 10.39 21.98
C MET A 119 -1.86 11.79 22.57
#